data_AF-A0A7W3JE47-F1
#
_entry.id   AF-A0A7W3JE47-F1
#
_cell.length_a   1.000
_cell.length_b   1.000
_cell.length_c   1.000
_cell.angle_alpha   90.00
_cell.angle_beta   90.00
_cell.angle_gamma   90.00
#
_symmetry.space_group_name_H-M   'P 1'
#
loop_
_entity.id
_entity.type
_entity.pdbx_description
1 polymer ?
#
loop_
_entity_poly.entity_id
_entity_poly.type
_entity_poly.pdbx_seq_one_letter_code
_entity_poly.pdbx_strand_id
1 'polypeptide(L)'
;MSHDDLNDRSDQNDFLSGALHGAADAMPGGEVNDLHVSFGVVRDRVRRRRAVKVGSLAGASLAVAGVLAFGVTQSPVWNSEPVLPGSPTENVAPNRSADPSPSGPPATSVIQDGYVPSWIDGLGVGLSCGMPVDDLGSTTDTWSATSIGDIYSVTSELGGEPSTSLGMAASVEGTEGSVDVPPVLVWSQDGVVVDLGPNVFDGSTLREPLVGSAGNATEAQDSALTSCAPTETETRDTFQTSLPEGDYEVRVVAFPQLDSGDWATAVSEPVAVRLDADGAHSPTGTRGGDATIEPPERAEGELTRMVLDRSTSWVSAQETQFGYVTTGTPVITAECESTDPADVVSIEVVQPSTDESFATFDVPCDGERFVSDEVVGGGSEEVVDLRLASVPDGVSRFWATLAPNADGSSGGGGGADAAGACSADGLDLPHDPPSSPSAAAGATAQAVLDAALACDQDRLVELATQYPTELLVPAQPAEEVFALPEDDALHYLTVAGLLAGTVGADRGDGTVVWPRVATEEFRDSDEAWDEAVEAGLLTQGEADAQRADETFGYTGMGIAIDDAGNWRYYSATP
;
A
#
# COMPACT_ATOMS: atom_id res chain seq x y z
N MET A 1 -2.45 -41.86 35.23
CA MET A 1 -2.16 -40.43 35.04
C MET A 1 -3.51 -39.78 34.78
N SER A 2 -4.00 -39.03 35.77
CA SER A 2 -5.35 -38.44 35.82
C SER A 2 -5.39 -37.07 35.15
N HIS A 3 -6.60 -36.69 34.76
CA HIS A 3 -6.96 -35.59 33.87
C HIS A 3 -7.24 -34.29 34.63
N ASP A 4 -6.39 -33.93 35.60
CA ASP A 4 -6.64 -32.82 36.56
C ASP A 4 -5.55 -31.72 36.59
N ASP A 5 -4.51 -31.77 35.73
CA ASP A 5 -3.35 -30.86 35.81
C ASP A 5 -3.34 -29.69 34.79
N LEU A 6 -4.46 -29.33 34.15
CA LEU A 6 -4.47 -28.32 33.06
C LEU A 6 -5.17 -26.98 33.37
N ASN A 7 -5.62 -26.72 34.60
CA ASN A 7 -6.36 -25.49 34.93
C ASN A 7 -5.56 -24.40 35.69
N ASP A 8 -4.23 -24.49 35.78
CA ASP A 8 -3.40 -23.56 36.58
C ASP A 8 -2.70 -22.46 35.74
N ARG A 9 -3.38 -21.93 34.70
CA ARG A 9 -2.84 -20.90 33.80
C ARG A 9 -3.55 -19.53 33.86
N SER A 10 -4.56 -19.36 34.72
CA SER A 10 -5.28 -18.08 34.85
C SER A 10 -4.54 -17.01 35.66
N ASP A 11 -3.56 -17.41 36.50
CA ASP A 11 -2.93 -16.49 37.46
C ASP A 11 -1.77 -15.66 36.88
N GLN A 12 -1.35 -15.90 35.63
CA GLN A 12 -0.30 -15.11 34.97
C GLN A 12 -0.83 -13.82 34.31
N ASN A 13 -2.13 -13.70 34.06
CA ASN A 13 -2.72 -12.52 33.41
C ASN A 13 -2.99 -11.35 34.38
N ASP A 14 -3.07 -11.62 35.69
CA ASP A 14 -3.28 -10.58 36.71
C ASP A 14 -1.99 -9.82 37.06
N PHE A 15 -0.82 -10.43 36.86
CA PHE A 15 0.47 -9.77 37.15
C PHE A 15 0.77 -8.63 36.17
N LEU A 16 0.41 -8.81 34.90
CA LEU A 16 0.63 -7.80 33.85
C LEU A 16 -0.34 -6.61 33.97
N SER A 17 -1.59 -6.86 34.37
CA SER A 17 -2.58 -5.80 34.59
C SER A 17 -2.24 -4.92 35.80
N GLY A 18 -1.66 -5.50 36.86
CA GLY A 18 -1.20 -4.76 38.04
C GLY A 18 0.05 -3.91 37.79
N ALA A 19 0.97 -4.37 36.95
CA ALA A 19 2.18 -3.63 36.60
C ALA A 19 1.89 -2.39 35.73
N LEU A 20 0.91 -2.48 34.81
CA LEU A 20 0.52 -1.36 33.94
C LEU A 20 -0.25 -0.26 34.70
N HIS A 21 -1.08 -0.62 35.68
CA HIS A 21 -1.76 0.38 36.53
C HIS A 21 -0.79 1.13 37.45
N GLY A 22 0.26 0.47 37.94
CA GLY A 22 1.27 1.11 38.79
C GLY A 22 2.16 2.13 38.06
N ALA A 23 2.37 1.96 36.76
CA ALA A 23 3.13 2.90 35.94
C ALA A 23 2.33 4.16 35.57
N ALA A 24 1.01 4.04 35.43
CA ALA A 24 0.13 5.17 35.11
C ALA A 24 -0.03 6.17 36.28
N ASP A 25 0.01 5.70 37.53
CA ASP A 25 -0.13 6.54 38.73
C ASP A 25 1.18 7.26 39.14
N ALA A 26 2.32 6.93 38.53
CA ALA A 26 3.63 7.48 38.90
C ALA A 26 4.13 8.63 37.99
N MET A 27 3.39 9.00 36.93
CA MET A 27 3.82 10.04 36.00
C MET A 27 3.34 11.44 36.43
N PRO A 28 4.25 12.40 36.69
CA PRO A 28 3.86 13.79 36.92
C PRO A 28 3.39 14.41 35.60
N GLY A 29 2.21 15.05 35.61
CA GLY A 29 1.57 15.60 34.42
C GLY A 29 2.45 16.58 33.64
N GLY A 30 2.97 16.12 32.50
CA GLY A 30 3.52 16.90 31.41
C GLY A 30 2.58 16.82 30.19
N GLU A 31 2.63 17.83 29.34
CA GLU A 31 1.68 18.11 28.25
C GLU A 31 1.58 16.97 27.21
N VAL A 32 0.36 16.73 26.70
CA VAL A 32 -0.09 15.49 26.04
C VAL A 32 0.27 15.42 24.54
N ASN A 33 1.11 16.32 24.02
CA ASN A 33 1.36 16.43 22.58
C ASN A 33 2.60 15.64 22.07
N ASP A 34 3.44 15.09 22.97
CA ASP A 34 4.66 14.35 22.59
C ASP A 34 4.52 12.82 22.62
N LEU A 35 3.35 12.28 23.00
CA LEU A 35 3.19 10.83 23.23
C LEU A 35 2.78 10.03 21.98
N HIS A 36 2.40 10.68 20.88
CA HIS A 36 1.87 9.99 19.69
C HIS A 36 2.95 9.39 18.77
N VAL A 37 4.20 9.86 18.86
CA VAL A 37 5.31 9.39 18.01
C VAL A 37 5.90 8.05 18.51
N SER A 38 5.84 7.78 19.82
CA SER A 38 6.62 6.68 20.43
C SER A 38 5.95 5.30 20.41
N PHE A 39 4.63 5.21 20.19
CA PHE A 39 3.93 3.91 20.10
C PHE A 39 3.84 3.32 18.69
N GLY A 40 4.11 4.10 17.63
CA GLY A 40 4.10 3.62 16.24
C GLY A 40 5.25 2.66 15.93
N VAL A 41 6.47 3.02 16.34
CA VAL A 41 7.71 2.31 15.99
C VAL A 41 7.77 0.87 16.54
N VAL A 42 7.21 0.62 17.74
CA VAL A 42 7.23 -0.72 18.36
C VAL A 42 6.16 -1.63 17.74
N ARG A 43 5.04 -1.07 17.29
CA ARG A 43 3.91 -1.83 16.74
C ARG A 43 4.19 -2.32 15.31
N ASP A 44 4.95 -1.56 14.53
CA ASP A 44 5.32 -1.92 13.15
C ASP A 44 6.46 -2.94 13.03
N ARG A 45 7.36 -3.00 14.02
CA ARG A 45 8.48 -3.97 14.01
C ARG A 45 8.01 -5.43 14.11
N VAL A 46 6.83 -5.67 14.70
CA VAL A 46 6.21 -7.01 14.77
C VAL A 46 5.53 -7.40 13.44
N ARG A 47 4.97 -6.44 12.70
CA ARG A 47 4.38 -6.68 11.37
C ARG A 47 5.45 -6.88 10.29
N ARG A 48 6.52 -6.08 10.26
CA ARG A 48 7.59 -6.17 9.24
C ARG A 48 8.38 -7.49 9.27
N ARG A 49 8.53 -8.13 10.44
CA ARG A 49 9.17 -9.47 10.52
C ARG A 49 8.38 -10.58 9.80
N ARG A 50 7.10 -10.36 9.44
CA ARG A 50 6.32 -11.33 8.64
C ARG A 50 6.51 -11.16 7.13
N ALA A 51 6.79 -9.96 6.63
CA ALA A 51 6.96 -9.69 5.19
C ALA A 51 8.35 -10.10 4.64
N VAL A 52 9.43 -9.90 5.41
CA VAL A 52 10.81 -10.02 4.89
C VAL A 52 11.31 -11.47 4.71
N LYS A 53 10.58 -12.49 5.19
CA LYS A 53 11.00 -13.91 5.02
C LYS A 53 10.61 -14.56 3.68
N VAL A 54 9.90 -13.86 2.80
CA VAL A 54 9.38 -14.44 1.55
C VAL A 54 10.34 -14.24 0.35
N GLY A 55 11.24 -13.24 0.39
CA GLY A 55 12.05 -12.86 -0.79
C GLY A 55 13.36 -13.62 -1.05
N SER A 56 13.82 -14.52 -0.17
CA SER A 56 15.22 -14.99 -0.21
C SER A 56 15.50 -16.36 -0.85
N LEU A 57 14.57 -16.96 -1.63
CA LEU A 57 14.77 -18.34 -2.14
C LEU A 57 14.50 -18.58 -3.64
N ALA A 58 14.49 -17.57 -4.50
CA ALA A 58 14.32 -17.76 -5.96
C ALA A 58 15.62 -17.57 -6.78
N GLY A 59 16.78 -17.90 -6.21
CA GLY A 59 18.09 -17.66 -6.82
C GLY A 59 18.84 -18.90 -7.29
N ALA A 60 18.24 -19.75 -8.16
CA ALA A 60 18.99 -20.64 -9.06
C ALA A 60 18.06 -21.49 -9.93
N SER A 61 18.04 -21.25 -11.26
CA SER A 61 18.28 -22.24 -12.33
C SER A 61 17.55 -21.93 -13.64
N LEU A 62 18.30 -21.58 -14.70
CA LEU A 62 18.40 -22.34 -15.96
C LEU A 62 19.08 -21.52 -17.07
N ALA A 63 20.34 -21.85 -17.34
CA ALA A 63 20.94 -21.70 -18.65
C ALA A 63 20.74 -23.02 -19.41
N VAL A 64 20.21 -23.00 -20.65
CA VAL A 64 20.56 -23.94 -21.74
C VAL A 64 20.05 -23.43 -23.11
N ALA A 65 21.04 -23.19 -23.98
CA ALA A 65 21.16 -23.41 -25.43
C ALA A 65 20.13 -22.85 -26.44
N GLY A 66 20.68 -22.07 -27.39
CA GLY A 66 20.01 -21.68 -28.62
C GLY A 66 20.42 -22.46 -29.88
N VAL A 67 19.83 -21.95 -30.97
CA VAL A 67 20.13 -22.12 -32.41
C VAL A 67 19.53 -23.32 -33.14
N LEU A 68 18.58 -23.00 -34.04
CA LEU A 68 18.47 -23.30 -35.50
C LEU A 68 17.12 -22.70 -35.96
N ALA A 69 16.80 -22.25 -37.19
CA ALA A 69 17.47 -21.68 -38.37
C ALA A 69 16.35 -21.47 -39.43
N PHE A 70 16.32 -20.31 -40.11
CA PHE A 70 15.72 -19.99 -41.44
C PHE A 70 14.31 -20.51 -41.85
N GLY A 71 13.45 -19.60 -42.37
CA GLY A 71 12.36 -20.02 -43.25
C GLY A 71 11.37 -18.97 -43.79
N VAL A 72 11.76 -18.26 -44.85
CA VAL A 72 10.95 -17.87 -46.04
C VAL A 72 9.78 -16.87 -45.89
N THR A 73 9.99 -15.72 -46.54
CA THR A 73 9.02 -14.72 -47.01
C THR A 73 8.02 -15.29 -48.02
N GLN A 74 6.71 -15.07 -47.85
CA GLN A 74 5.76 -15.00 -48.97
C GLN A 74 4.70 -13.91 -48.72
N SER A 75 4.72 -12.87 -49.55
CA SER A 75 3.65 -11.88 -49.69
C SER A 75 2.48 -12.48 -50.48
N PRO A 76 1.21 -12.22 -50.13
CA PRO A 76 0.10 -12.59 -51.00
C PRO A 76 -0.05 -11.60 -52.15
N VAL A 77 -0.13 -12.17 -53.35
CA VAL A 77 -0.45 -11.53 -54.63
C VAL A 77 -1.93 -11.13 -54.62
N TRP A 78 -2.21 -9.87 -54.93
CA TRP A 78 -3.57 -9.36 -55.09
C TRP A 78 -4.13 -9.84 -56.45
N ASN A 79 -5.11 -10.75 -56.41
CA ASN A 79 -5.96 -11.06 -57.56
C ASN A 79 -7.15 -10.09 -57.57
N SER A 80 -7.18 -9.19 -58.56
CA SER A 80 -8.33 -8.33 -58.83
C SER A 80 -9.23 -9.00 -59.88
N GLU A 81 -10.38 -9.52 -59.47
CA GLU A 81 -11.47 -9.85 -60.39
C GLU A 81 -12.39 -8.63 -60.58
N PRO A 82 -12.96 -8.42 -61.78
CA PRO A 82 -13.80 -7.28 -62.07
C PRO A 82 -15.19 -7.43 -61.44
N VAL A 83 -15.55 -6.45 -60.60
CA VAL A 83 -16.86 -6.32 -59.94
C VAL A 83 -17.95 -6.04 -60.99
N LEU A 84 -18.98 -6.88 -61.01
CA LEU A 84 -20.25 -6.61 -61.70
C LEU A 84 -21.12 -5.66 -60.85
N PRO A 85 -21.94 -4.78 -61.46
CA PRO A 85 -22.76 -3.82 -60.72
C PRO A 85 -23.89 -4.54 -59.97
N GLY A 86 -23.80 -4.53 -58.64
CA GLY A 86 -24.84 -4.99 -57.73
C GLY A 86 -25.95 -3.95 -57.54
N SER A 87 -27.18 -4.46 -57.46
CA SER A 87 -28.44 -3.76 -57.18
C SER A 87 -28.39 -2.92 -55.89
N PRO A 88 -29.23 -1.86 -55.78
CA PRO A 88 -29.20 -0.95 -54.62
C PRO A 88 -29.62 -1.68 -53.34
N THR A 89 -28.68 -1.78 -52.40
CA THR A 89 -28.91 -2.24 -51.03
C THR A 89 -29.46 -1.10 -50.17
N GLU A 90 -30.45 -1.43 -49.34
CA GLU A 90 -30.97 -0.58 -48.27
C GLU A 90 -29.83 -0.10 -47.36
N ASN A 91 -29.92 1.18 -46.96
CA ASN A 91 -29.08 1.78 -45.93
C ASN A 91 -29.28 1.06 -44.59
N VAL A 92 -28.46 0.03 -44.33
CA VAL A 92 -28.25 -0.50 -42.98
C VAL A 92 -27.22 0.41 -42.31
N ALA A 93 -27.59 0.95 -41.15
CA ALA A 93 -26.73 1.75 -40.29
C ALA A 93 -25.39 1.03 -40.03
N PRO A 94 -24.28 1.76 -39.85
CA PRO A 94 -22.97 1.15 -39.63
C PRO A 94 -23.05 0.22 -38.41
N ASN A 95 -22.70 -1.05 -38.63
CA ASN A 95 -22.45 -2.05 -37.60
C ASN A 95 -21.57 -1.41 -36.52
N ARG A 96 -22.10 -1.28 -35.30
CA ARG A 96 -21.26 -1.20 -34.10
C ARG A 96 -20.38 -2.45 -34.12
N SER A 97 -19.07 -2.26 -34.06
CA SER A 97 -18.09 -3.34 -33.95
C SER A 97 -18.58 -4.33 -32.89
N ALA A 98 -18.73 -5.60 -33.26
CA ALA A 98 -18.94 -6.65 -32.27
C ALA A 98 -17.68 -6.67 -31.41
N ASP A 99 -17.83 -6.37 -30.12
CA ASP A 99 -16.71 -6.48 -29.18
C ASP A 99 -16.11 -7.88 -29.29
N PRO A 100 -14.77 -8.01 -29.35
CA PRO A 100 -14.12 -9.30 -29.39
C PRO A 100 -14.55 -10.09 -28.15
N SER A 101 -15.16 -11.25 -28.35
CA SER A 101 -15.45 -12.15 -27.23
C SER A 101 -14.11 -12.53 -26.59
N PRO A 102 -13.95 -12.36 -25.26
CA PRO A 102 -12.72 -12.73 -24.58
C PRO A 102 -12.45 -14.21 -24.84
N SER A 103 -11.28 -14.51 -25.43
CA SER A 103 -10.92 -15.84 -25.93
C SER A 103 -9.86 -16.50 -25.04
N GLY A 104 -10.09 -16.47 -23.72
CA GLY A 104 -9.28 -17.16 -22.71
C GLY A 104 -9.69 -18.62 -22.50
N PRO A 105 -8.84 -19.44 -21.86
CA PRO A 105 -9.27 -20.74 -21.32
C PRO A 105 -10.31 -20.52 -20.20
N PRO A 106 -11.24 -21.46 -19.96
CA PRO A 106 -12.20 -21.32 -18.87
C PRO A 106 -11.49 -21.33 -17.51
N ALA A 107 -12.00 -20.56 -16.54
CA ALA A 107 -11.46 -20.50 -15.17
C ALA A 107 -11.43 -21.86 -14.48
N THR A 108 -12.35 -22.77 -14.83
CA THR A 108 -12.33 -24.16 -14.35
C THR A 108 -11.05 -24.93 -14.71
N SER A 109 -10.23 -24.44 -15.65
CA SER A 109 -8.95 -25.04 -16.01
C SER A 109 -7.80 -24.69 -15.07
N VAL A 110 -7.94 -23.66 -14.22
CA VAL A 110 -6.89 -23.20 -13.30
C VAL A 110 -7.20 -23.49 -11.83
N ILE A 111 -8.43 -23.85 -11.49
CA ILE A 111 -8.83 -24.17 -10.12
C ILE A 111 -8.59 -25.64 -9.76
N GLN A 112 -8.56 -25.92 -8.46
CA GLN A 112 -8.61 -27.26 -7.89
C GLN A 112 -10.02 -27.58 -7.40
N ASP A 113 -10.74 -28.41 -8.16
CA ASP A 113 -12.11 -28.86 -7.82
C ASP A 113 -12.16 -29.57 -6.46
N GLY A 114 -13.16 -29.20 -5.64
CA GLY A 114 -13.36 -29.69 -4.27
C GLY A 114 -12.40 -29.12 -3.23
N TYR A 115 -11.51 -28.18 -3.59
CA TYR A 115 -10.65 -27.52 -2.63
C TYR A 115 -11.44 -26.62 -1.67
N VAL A 116 -11.11 -26.67 -0.39
CA VAL A 116 -11.68 -25.82 0.66
C VAL A 116 -10.53 -25.02 1.28
N PRO A 117 -10.50 -23.68 1.12
CA PRO A 117 -9.50 -22.84 1.78
C PRO A 117 -9.49 -23.07 3.30
N SER A 118 -8.31 -23.01 3.91
CA SER A 118 -8.15 -23.39 5.33
C SER A 118 -8.91 -22.46 6.29
N TRP A 119 -9.18 -21.23 5.87
CA TRP A 119 -9.97 -20.26 6.63
C TRP A 119 -11.48 -20.55 6.63
N ILE A 120 -11.98 -21.31 5.65
CA ILE A 120 -13.37 -21.80 5.62
C ILE A 120 -13.49 -23.17 6.27
N ASP A 121 -12.41 -23.97 6.23
CA ASP A 121 -12.41 -25.32 6.79
C ASP A 121 -12.79 -25.29 8.28
N GLY A 122 -13.81 -26.08 8.64
CA GLY A 122 -14.36 -26.13 9.99
C GLY A 122 -15.44 -25.10 10.33
N LEU A 123 -15.73 -24.10 9.48
CA LEU A 123 -16.84 -23.18 9.71
C LEU A 123 -18.23 -23.81 9.51
N GLY A 124 -18.31 -24.95 8.82
CA GLY A 124 -19.57 -25.66 8.59
C GLY A 124 -20.49 -25.03 7.53
N VAL A 125 -20.01 -23.99 6.81
CA VAL A 125 -20.78 -23.26 5.80
C VAL A 125 -20.88 -23.95 4.44
N GLY A 126 -20.14 -25.06 4.23
CA GLY A 126 -20.28 -25.90 3.04
C GLY A 126 -19.77 -25.30 1.73
N LEU A 127 -18.90 -24.29 1.77
CA LEU A 127 -18.30 -23.69 0.58
C LEU A 127 -17.08 -24.48 0.12
N SER A 128 -16.95 -24.69 -1.19
CA SER A 128 -15.78 -25.33 -1.81
C SER A 128 -15.61 -24.87 -3.26
N CYS A 129 -14.36 -24.77 -3.72
CA CYS A 129 -14.03 -24.51 -5.10
C CYS A 129 -14.59 -25.60 -6.01
N GLY A 130 -15.12 -25.23 -7.18
CA GLY A 130 -15.72 -26.17 -8.13
C GLY A 130 -17.15 -26.61 -7.79
N MET A 131 -17.74 -26.15 -6.68
CA MET A 131 -19.14 -26.46 -6.37
C MET A 131 -20.10 -25.82 -7.39
N PRO A 132 -21.25 -26.47 -7.68
CA PRO A 132 -22.31 -25.85 -8.46
C PRO A 132 -22.83 -24.57 -7.80
N VAL A 133 -23.09 -23.53 -8.60
CA VAL A 133 -23.64 -22.27 -8.09
C VAL A 133 -25.04 -22.44 -7.47
N ASP A 134 -25.80 -23.45 -7.90
CA ASP A 134 -27.10 -23.79 -7.30
C ASP A 134 -26.97 -24.25 -5.84
N ASP A 135 -25.78 -24.73 -5.44
CA ASP A 135 -25.48 -25.11 -4.06
C ASP A 135 -24.93 -23.91 -3.23
N LEU A 136 -24.59 -22.79 -3.89
CA LEU A 136 -24.16 -21.55 -3.24
C LEU A 136 -25.40 -20.74 -2.80
N GLY A 137 -25.87 -21.01 -1.59
CA GLY A 137 -27.04 -20.34 -1.02
C GLY A 137 -26.83 -19.83 0.41
N SER A 138 -27.71 -18.94 0.85
CA SER A 138 -27.76 -18.51 2.25
C SER A 138 -28.16 -19.68 3.14
N THR A 139 -27.42 -19.90 4.23
CA THR A 139 -27.75 -20.91 5.24
C THR A 139 -28.66 -20.39 6.35
N THR A 140 -28.96 -19.09 6.35
CA THR A 140 -29.91 -18.43 7.25
C THR A 140 -30.94 -17.60 6.48
N ASP A 141 -32.14 -17.46 7.05
CA ASP A 141 -33.21 -16.58 6.56
C ASP A 141 -33.32 -15.26 7.36
N THR A 142 -32.53 -15.12 8.43
CA THR A 142 -32.49 -13.91 9.29
C THR A 142 -31.50 -12.86 8.82
N TRP A 143 -30.69 -13.18 7.80
CA TRP A 143 -29.74 -12.27 7.17
C TRP A 143 -29.93 -12.24 5.66
N SER A 144 -29.63 -11.08 5.07
CA SER A 144 -29.57 -10.88 3.63
C SER A 144 -28.34 -10.06 3.26
N ALA A 145 -27.71 -10.41 2.15
CA ALA A 145 -26.65 -9.63 1.52
C ALA A 145 -27.14 -9.10 0.17
N THR A 146 -26.78 -7.87 -0.18
CA THR A 146 -27.11 -7.25 -1.48
C THR A 146 -25.91 -6.48 -1.99
N SER A 147 -25.51 -6.71 -3.23
CA SER A 147 -24.55 -5.85 -3.94
C SER A 147 -25.24 -4.54 -4.34
N ILE A 148 -24.63 -3.40 -4.01
CA ILE A 148 -25.23 -2.07 -4.21
C ILE A 148 -24.31 -1.08 -4.93
N GLY A 149 -23.22 -1.56 -5.52
CA GLY A 149 -22.27 -0.74 -6.25
C GLY A 149 -21.58 -1.46 -7.40
N ASP A 150 -20.68 -0.75 -8.07
CA ASP A 150 -19.79 -1.30 -9.07
C ASP A 150 -18.65 -2.09 -8.40
N ILE A 151 -18.14 -3.10 -9.09
CA ILE A 151 -16.82 -3.66 -8.77
C ILE A 151 -15.75 -2.61 -9.07
N TYR A 152 -14.77 -2.50 -8.20
CA TYR A 152 -13.60 -1.65 -8.38
C TYR A 152 -12.33 -2.41 -8.04
N SER A 153 -11.19 -1.90 -8.51
CA SER A 153 -9.87 -2.41 -8.18
C SER A 153 -9.02 -1.36 -7.47
N VAL A 154 -8.19 -1.79 -6.53
CA VAL A 154 -7.15 -0.95 -5.90
C VAL A 154 -5.81 -1.59 -6.19
N THR A 155 -4.93 -0.88 -6.89
CA THR A 155 -3.59 -1.33 -7.24
C THR A 155 -2.54 -0.54 -6.46
N SER A 156 -1.64 -1.24 -5.77
CA SER A 156 -0.58 -0.64 -4.98
C SER A 156 0.78 -0.78 -5.68
N GLU A 157 1.43 0.34 -6.01
CA GLU A 157 2.72 0.45 -6.71
C GLU A 157 3.81 1.13 -5.85
N LEU A 158 3.93 0.74 -4.59
CA LEU A 158 4.79 1.39 -3.58
C LEU A 158 6.25 0.91 -3.63
N GLY A 159 6.85 0.85 -4.83
CA GLY A 159 8.25 0.44 -5.03
C GLY A 159 8.52 -1.07 -5.06
N GLY A 160 7.47 -1.89 -5.17
CA GLY A 160 7.53 -3.35 -5.29
C GLY A 160 6.84 -3.90 -6.55
N GLU A 161 6.59 -5.21 -6.58
CA GLU A 161 5.67 -5.79 -7.57
C GLU A 161 4.25 -5.25 -7.28
N PRO A 162 3.54 -4.70 -8.29
CA PRO A 162 2.19 -4.22 -8.10
C PRO A 162 1.29 -5.31 -7.53
N SER A 163 0.44 -4.93 -6.57
CA SER A 163 -0.56 -5.82 -6.01
C SER A 163 -1.94 -5.21 -6.20
N THR A 164 -2.92 -6.02 -6.62
CA THR A 164 -4.28 -5.56 -6.89
C THR A 164 -5.27 -6.30 -6.00
N SER A 165 -6.10 -5.53 -5.29
CA SER A 165 -7.31 -6.01 -4.62
C SER A 165 -8.55 -5.57 -5.39
N LEU A 166 -9.65 -6.27 -5.17
CA LEU A 166 -10.95 -5.99 -5.76
C LEU A 166 -11.95 -5.72 -4.63
N GLY A 167 -12.90 -4.84 -4.88
CA GLY A 167 -13.93 -4.48 -3.92
C GLY A 167 -15.27 -4.20 -4.58
N MET A 168 -16.35 -4.33 -3.81
CA MET A 168 -17.69 -3.95 -4.22
C MET A 168 -18.49 -3.49 -3.00
N ALA A 169 -19.30 -2.44 -3.16
CA ALA A 169 -20.22 -2.02 -2.11
C ALA A 169 -21.31 -3.06 -1.86
N ALA A 170 -21.52 -3.41 -0.59
CA ALA A 170 -22.54 -4.35 -0.14
C ALA A 170 -23.39 -3.77 1.00
N SER A 171 -24.68 -4.09 1.02
CA SER A 171 -25.52 -3.98 2.21
C SER A 171 -25.72 -5.37 2.81
N VAL A 172 -25.46 -5.49 4.11
CA VAL A 172 -25.67 -6.70 4.88
C VAL A 172 -26.59 -6.38 6.04
N GLU A 173 -27.78 -6.96 6.01
CA GLU A 173 -28.83 -6.69 6.99
C GLU A 173 -29.24 -7.98 7.68
N GLY A 174 -29.47 -7.92 8.98
CA GLY A 174 -29.99 -9.06 9.73
C GLY A 174 -30.61 -8.68 11.07
N THR A 175 -31.31 -9.63 11.67
CA THR A 175 -32.07 -9.42 12.91
C THR A 175 -31.49 -10.12 14.14
N GLU A 176 -30.57 -11.07 13.95
CA GLU A 176 -30.01 -11.90 15.03
C GLU A 176 -28.50 -12.12 14.82
N GLY A 177 -27.68 -11.99 15.85
CA GLY A 177 -26.23 -12.15 15.75
C GLY A 177 -25.48 -10.87 15.34
N SER A 178 -24.27 -11.02 14.81
CA SER A 178 -23.41 -9.94 14.34
C SER A 178 -22.71 -10.29 13.03
N VAL A 179 -22.27 -9.27 12.28
CA VAL A 179 -21.32 -9.42 11.18
C VAL A 179 -20.09 -8.65 11.61
N ASP A 180 -19.06 -9.39 12.03
CA ASP A 180 -17.82 -8.81 12.58
C ASP A 180 -16.64 -8.91 11.60
N VAL A 181 -16.85 -9.53 10.43
CA VAL A 181 -15.87 -9.67 9.36
C VAL A 181 -16.44 -9.12 8.04
N PRO A 182 -15.60 -8.57 7.14
CA PRO A 182 -16.06 -8.10 5.85
C PRO A 182 -16.64 -9.24 5.01
N PRO A 183 -17.68 -8.98 4.20
CA PRO A 183 -18.11 -9.92 3.18
C PRO A 183 -16.99 -10.17 2.16
N VAL A 184 -17.09 -11.29 1.44
CA VAL A 184 -16.18 -11.61 0.33
C VAL A 184 -16.92 -11.59 -1.01
N LEU A 185 -16.19 -11.36 -2.10
CA LEU A 185 -16.69 -11.62 -3.44
C LEU A 185 -16.42 -13.08 -3.83
N VAL A 186 -17.47 -13.81 -4.19
CA VAL A 186 -17.40 -15.18 -4.69
C VAL A 186 -17.65 -15.17 -6.19
N TRP A 187 -16.69 -15.68 -6.95
CA TRP A 187 -16.76 -15.70 -8.41
C TRP A 187 -17.22 -17.05 -8.92
N SER A 188 -18.02 -17.01 -9.98
CA SER A 188 -18.47 -18.20 -10.67
C SER A 188 -18.44 -18.01 -12.19
N GLN A 189 -18.15 -19.09 -12.91
CA GLN A 189 -18.18 -19.14 -14.37
C GLN A 189 -18.83 -20.45 -14.80
N ASP A 190 -19.70 -20.38 -15.81
CA ASP A 190 -20.43 -21.53 -16.35
C ASP A 190 -21.18 -22.36 -15.26
N GLY A 191 -21.71 -21.67 -14.24
CA GLY A 191 -22.47 -22.27 -13.15
C GLY A 191 -21.64 -22.97 -12.08
N VAL A 192 -20.33 -22.72 -12.03
CA VAL A 192 -19.39 -23.33 -11.08
C VAL A 192 -18.64 -22.24 -10.33
N VAL A 193 -18.45 -22.39 -9.01
CA VAL A 193 -17.64 -21.49 -8.19
C VAL A 193 -16.17 -21.66 -8.52
N VAL A 194 -15.51 -20.56 -8.90
CA VAL A 194 -14.10 -20.53 -9.33
C VAL A 194 -13.22 -19.69 -8.41
N ASP A 195 -13.81 -18.93 -7.49
CA ASP A 195 -13.08 -18.22 -6.45
C ASP A 195 -13.96 -18.00 -5.20
N LEU A 196 -13.36 -18.03 -4.00
CA LEU A 196 -14.06 -17.88 -2.71
C LEU A 196 -13.63 -16.62 -1.94
N GLY A 197 -12.75 -15.79 -2.50
CA GLY A 197 -12.21 -14.61 -1.86
C GLY A 197 -11.13 -14.86 -0.79
N PRO A 198 -10.63 -13.79 -0.15
CA PRO A 198 -9.55 -13.83 0.82
C PRO A 198 -10.02 -14.29 2.20
N ASN A 199 -9.06 -14.59 3.08
CA ASN A 199 -9.33 -14.89 4.48
C ASN A 199 -9.74 -13.61 5.26
N VAL A 200 -11.04 -13.40 5.42
CA VAL A 200 -11.60 -12.26 6.15
C VAL A 200 -11.62 -12.44 7.67
N PHE A 201 -11.25 -13.61 8.21
CA PHE A 201 -11.24 -13.88 9.64
C PHE A 201 -9.89 -13.55 10.32
N ASP A 202 -8.81 -13.37 9.56
CA ASP A 202 -7.49 -13.01 10.11
C ASP A 202 -7.28 -11.49 10.15
N GLY A 203 -7.85 -10.84 11.17
CA GLY A 203 -7.54 -9.44 11.49
C GLY A 203 -8.08 -8.41 10.50
N SER A 204 -9.03 -8.79 9.64
CA SER A 204 -9.73 -7.85 8.77
C SER A 204 -10.81 -7.09 9.55
N THR A 205 -10.98 -5.81 9.23
CA THR A 205 -12.04 -4.97 9.78
C THR A 205 -13.05 -4.65 8.69
N LEU A 206 -14.30 -4.41 9.08
CA LEU A 206 -15.27 -3.79 8.18
C LEU A 206 -14.72 -2.45 7.71
N ARG A 207 -14.90 -2.16 6.42
CA ARG A 207 -14.49 -0.91 5.78
C ARG A 207 -15.65 -0.37 4.97
N GLU A 208 -15.73 0.94 4.84
CA GLU A 208 -16.61 1.54 3.85
C GLU A 208 -16.04 1.32 2.43
N PRO A 209 -16.91 1.03 1.45
CA PRO A 209 -16.47 0.79 0.07
C PRO A 209 -15.90 2.04 -0.61
N LEU A 210 -14.95 1.82 -1.53
CA LEU A 210 -14.29 2.89 -2.27
C LEU A 210 -15.24 3.59 -3.27
N VAL A 211 -16.20 2.86 -3.84
CA VAL A 211 -17.14 3.38 -4.86
C VAL A 211 -18.58 3.15 -4.46
N GLY A 212 -19.30 4.24 -4.18
CA GLY A 212 -20.67 4.20 -3.64
C GLY A 212 -20.64 3.76 -2.17
N SER A 213 -21.68 3.90 -1.36
CA SER A 213 -23.07 4.31 -1.58
C SER A 213 -23.58 4.99 -0.31
N ALA A 214 -24.58 5.87 -0.44
CA ALA A 214 -25.23 6.48 0.71
C ALA A 214 -25.85 5.40 1.63
N GLY A 215 -25.43 5.33 2.89
CA GLY A 215 -26.03 4.45 3.90
C GLY A 215 -25.01 3.65 4.71
N ASN A 216 -25.43 2.50 5.21
CA ASN A 216 -24.65 1.54 6.02
C ASN A 216 -23.95 0.49 5.15
N ALA A 217 -23.35 0.91 4.05
CA ALA A 217 -22.64 0.02 3.14
C ALA A 217 -21.32 -0.46 3.75
N THR A 218 -20.94 -1.70 3.44
CA THR A 218 -19.62 -2.26 3.75
C THR A 218 -18.96 -2.74 2.46
N GLU A 219 -17.64 -2.70 2.42
CA GLU A 219 -16.86 -3.29 1.35
C GLU A 219 -16.94 -4.82 1.44
N ALA A 220 -17.34 -5.45 0.33
CA ALA A 220 -17.10 -6.85 0.07
C ALA A 220 -15.76 -6.99 -0.66
N GLN A 221 -14.86 -7.82 -0.13
CA GLN A 221 -13.44 -7.84 -0.50
C GLN A 221 -13.07 -9.04 -1.35
N ASP A 222 -12.11 -8.82 -2.24
CA ASP A 222 -11.43 -9.88 -2.99
C ASP A 222 -9.99 -9.51 -3.36
N SER A 223 -9.22 -10.49 -3.84
CA SER A 223 -7.86 -10.31 -4.36
C SER A 223 -7.78 -10.68 -5.83
N ALA A 224 -6.82 -10.12 -6.58
CA ALA A 224 -6.63 -10.49 -7.99
C ALA A 224 -6.15 -11.94 -8.21
N LEU A 225 -5.86 -12.69 -7.14
CA LEU A 225 -5.38 -14.06 -7.17
C LEU A 225 -6.45 -14.99 -6.59
N THR A 226 -6.76 -16.08 -7.29
CA THR A 226 -7.84 -16.95 -6.85
C THR A 226 -7.45 -17.83 -5.65
N SER A 227 -8.31 -17.85 -4.64
CA SER A 227 -8.25 -18.77 -3.50
C SER A 227 -8.46 -20.24 -3.90
N CYS A 228 -8.90 -20.50 -5.13
CA CYS A 228 -9.22 -21.84 -5.62
C CYS A 228 -8.08 -22.53 -6.37
N ALA A 229 -6.90 -21.90 -6.45
CA ALA A 229 -5.70 -22.49 -7.04
C ALA A 229 -4.53 -22.44 -6.03
N PRO A 230 -4.56 -23.29 -4.98
CA PRO A 230 -3.52 -23.27 -3.96
C PRO A 230 -2.15 -23.65 -4.54
N THR A 231 -1.10 -23.07 -3.97
CA THR A 231 0.28 -23.48 -4.29
C THR A 231 0.64 -24.76 -3.52
N GLU A 232 1.51 -25.62 -4.07
CA GLU A 232 1.86 -26.94 -3.50
C GLU A 232 2.47 -26.89 -2.08
N THR A 233 2.81 -25.70 -1.57
CA THR A 233 3.33 -25.52 -0.21
C THR A 233 2.20 -25.28 0.80
N GLU A 234 1.42 -26.33 1.04
CA GLU A 234 0.15 -26.47 1.81
C GLU A 234 0.04 -25.86 3.23
N THR A 235 0.96 -24.99 3.68
CA THR A 235 0.94 -24.46 5.06
C THR A 235 0.46 -23.01 5.19
N ARG A 236 0.22 -22.32 4.07
CA ARG A 236 -0.28 -20.93 4.06
C ARG A 236 -1.25 -20.75 2.90
N ASP A 237 -2.33 -20.01 3.13
CA ASP A 237 -3.29 -19.54 2.13
C ASP A 237 -2.61 -18.50 1.20
N THR A 238 -1.52 -18.89 0.54
CA THR A 238 -0.80 -18.08 -0.44
C THR A 238 -1.18 -18.57 -1.83
N PHE A 239 -1.87 -17.69 -2.55
CA PHE A 239 -2.34 -17.89 -3.91
C PHE A 239 -1.46 -17.11 -4.87
N GLN A 240 -1.25 -17.64 -6.08
CA GLN A 240 -0.37 -17.03 -7.10
C GLN A 240 -1.00 -17.02 -8.50
N THR A 241 -2.17 -17.63 -8.64
CA THR A 241 -2.83 -17.83 -9.92
C THR A 241 -3.95 -16.79 -10.05
N SER A 242 -3.91 -15.95 -11.07
CA SER A 242 -5.05 -15.10 -11.41
C SER A 242 -6.12 -15.88 -12.15
N LEU A 243 -7.38 -15.44 -12.03
CA LEU A 243 -8.44 -15.91 -12.93
C LEU A 243 -8.14 -15.47 -14.37
N PRO A 244 -8.44 -16.29 -15.40
CA PRO A 244 -8.27 -15.90 -16.79
C PRO A 244 -9.29 -14.81 -17.19
N GLU A 245 -9.01 -14.08 -18.27
CA GLU A 245 -9.98 -13.13 -18.84
C GLU A 245 -11.28 -13.84 -19.24
N GLY A 246 -12.43 -13.21 -18.98
CA GLY A 246 -13.73 -13.79 -19.28
C GLY A 246 -14.89 -13.04 -18.64
N ASP A 247 -16.10 -13.54 -18.92
CA ASP A 247 -17.32 -13.10 -18.25
C ASP A 247 -17.60 -14.04 -17.06
N TYR A 248 -18.00 -13.45 -15.93
CA TYR A 248 -18.22 -14.09 -14.63
C TYR A 248 -19.55 -13.64 -14.02
N GLU A 249 -20.05 -14.43 -13.08
CA GLU A 249 -21.05 -13.99 -12.10
C GLU A 249 -20.39 -13.88 -10.74
N VAL A 250 -20.46 -12.71 -10.13
CA VAL A 250 -19.91 -12.40 -8.81
C VAL A 250 -21.06 -12.23 -7.83
N ARG A 251 -20.94 -12.84 -6.64
CA ARG A 251 -21.90 -12.69 -5.54
C ARG A 251 -21.17 -12.18 -4.30
N VAL A 252 -21.84 -11.34 -3.53
CA VAL A 252 -21.40 -10.99 -2.18
C VAL A 252 -21.81 -12.11 -1.25
N VAL A 253 -20.85 -12.62 -0.46
CA VAL A 253 -21.11 -13.61 0.60
C VAL A 253 -20.67 -13.03 1.92
N ALA A 254 -21.63 -12.79 2.81
CA ALA A 254 -21.39 -12.36 4.18
C ALA A 254 -21.43 -13.55 5.14
N PHE A 255 -20.67 -13.45 6.23
CA PHE A 255 -20.56 -14.48 7.27
C PHE A 255 -21.08 -13.97 8.61
N PRO A 256 -22.40 -13.92 8.84
CA PRO A 256 -22.93 -13.57 10.16
C PRO A 256 -22.63 -14.67 11.19
N GLN A 257 -22.27 -14.24 12.40
CA GLN A 257 -22.14 -15.11 13.57
C GLN A 257 -23.47 -15.14 14.32
N LEU A 258 -24.17 -16.28 14.30
CA LEU A 258 -25.47 -16.45 14.97
C LEU A 258 -25.29 -16.71 16.47
N ASP A 259 -24.30 -17.54 16.80
CA ASP A 259 -23.84 -17.86 18.16
C ASP A 259 -22.30 -17.97 18.14
N SER A 260 -21.66 -17.94 19.31
CA SER A 260 -20.19 -18.03 19.41
C SER A 260 -19.64 -19.29 18.71
N GLY A 261 -18.98 -19.08 17.57
CA GLY A 261 -18.40 -20.16 16.74
C GLY A 261 -19.39 -20.83 15.78
N ASP A 262 -20.63 -20.37 15.71
CA ASP A 262 -21.63 -20.83 14.73
C ASP A 262 -21.81 -19.74 13.65
N TRP A 263 -21.30 -20.03 12.45
CA TRP A 263 -21.29 -19.12 11.33
C TRP A 263 -22.31 -19.55 10.29
N ALA A 264 -23.09 -18.59 9.80
CA ALA A 264 -23.98 -18.78 8.66
C ALA A 264 -23.45 -18.03 7.44
N THR A 265 -24.13 -18.17 6.31
CA THR A 265 -23.87 -17.42 5.09
C THR A 265 -25.11 -16.65 4.68
N ALA A 266 -24.92 -15.42 4.22
CA ALA A 266 -25.91 -14.65 3.48
C ALA A 266 -25.34 -14.32 2.10
N VAL A 267 -26.00 -14.79 1.04
CA VAL A 267 -25.53 -14.72 -0.34
C VAL A 267 -26.41 -13.76 -1.13
N SER A 268 -25.80 -12.84 -1.89
CA SER A 268 -26.53 -11.92 -2.77
C SER A 268 -26.97 -12.56 -4.08
N GLU A 269 -27.84 -11.87 -4.81
CA GLU A 269 -28.06 -12.15 -6.25
C GLU A 269 -26.74 -11.95 -7.04
N PRO A 270 -26.55 -12.65 -8.17
CA PRO A 270 -25.37 -12.48 -9.02
C PRO A 270 -25.31 -11.11 -9.69
N VAL A 271 -24.10 -10.57 -9.76
CA VAL A 271 -23.71 -9.45 -10.60
C VAL A 271 -22.84 -9.98 -11.72
N ALA A 272 -23.21 -9.70 -12.98
CA ALA A 272 -22.33 -10.01 -14.09
C ALA A 272 -21.08 -9.14 -13.99
N VAL A 273 -19.90 -9.73 -14.16
CA VAL A 273 -18.61 -9.02 -14.14
C VAL A 273 -17.77 -9.51 -15.30
N ARG A 274 -17.11 -8.59 -16.01
CA ARG A 274 -16.12 -8.92 -17.02
C ARG A 274 -14.73 -8.72 -16.44
N LEU A 275 -13.85 -9.70 -16.58
CA LEU A 275 -12.44 -9.59 -16.24
C LEU A 275 -11.63 -9.59 -17.54
N ASP A 276 -10.80 -8.57 -17.74
CA ASP A 276 -9.87 -8.48 -18.86
C ASP A 276 -8.51 -7.92 -18.41
N ALA A 277 -7.64 -7.59 -19.37
CA ALA A 277 -6.30 -7.06 -19.10
C ALA A 277 -6.31 -5.72 -18.32
N ASP A 278 -7.40 -4.95 -18.42
CA ASP A 278 -7.53 -3.66 -17.73
C ASP A 278 -8.14 -3.83 -16.32
N GLY A 279 -8.69 -5.01 -15.99
CA GLY A 279 -9.21 -5.31 -14.66
C GLY A 279 -10.64 -5.85 -14.69
N ALA A 280 -11.34 -5.67 -13.57
CA ALA A 280 -12.72 -6.12 -13.40
C ALA A 280 -13.71 -4.99 -13.69
N HIS A 281 -14.76 -5.32 -14.45
CA HIS A 281 -15.73 -4.34 -14.92
C HIS A 281 -17.18 -4.76 -14.63
N SER A 282 -18.00 -3.80 -14.23
CA SER A 282 -19.44 -4.00 -14.01
C SER A 282 -20.27 -3.55 -15.22
N PRO A 283 -21.46 -4.10 -15.50
CA PRO A 283 -22.30 -3.62 -16.58
C PRO A 283 -22.76 -2.18 -16.32
N THR A 284 -22.57 -1.30 -17.31
CA THR A 284 -23.01 0.11 -17.20
C THR A 284 -24.53 0.21 -17.06
N GLY A 285 -25.28 -0.62 -17.78
CA GLY A 285 -26.74 -0.64 -17.72
C GLY A 285 -27.35 0.65 -18.26
N THR A 286 -28.09 1.38 -17.43
CA THR A 286 -28.68 2.68 -17.76
C THR A 286 -27.90 3.88 -17.23
N ARG A 287 -26.76 3.63 -16.56
CA ARG A 287 -25.91 4.66 -15.98
C ARG A 287 -24.96 5.22 -17.04
N GLY A 288 -24.28 6.31 -16.73
CA GLY A 288 -23.26 6.90 -17.60
C GLY A 288 -23.81 7.68 -18.80
N GLY A 289 -22.95 7.83 -19.81
CA GLY A 289 -23.19 8.68 -20.99
C GLY A 289 -21.92 8.84 -21.82
N ASP A 290 -21.96 9.63 -22.89
CA ASP A 290 -20.74 9.97 -23.62
C ASP A 290 -19.82 10.83 -22.72
N ALA A 291 -18.50 10.64 -22.84
CA ALA A 291 -17.49 11.41 -22.13
C ALA A 291 -16.40 11.90 -23.10
N THR A 292 -15.83 13.08 -22.81
CA THR A 292 -14.74 13.71 -23.54
C THR A 292 -13.52 14.01 -22.69
N ILE A 293 -13.65 14.03 -21.35
CA ILE A 293 -12.51 14.15 -20.46
C ILE A 293 -11.65 12.88 -20.50
N GLU A 294 -10.34 13.04 -20.35
CA GLU A 294 -9.37 11.95 -20.23
C GLU A 294 -8.53 12.19 -18.97
N PRO A 295 -8.22 11.14 -18.18
CA PRO A 295 -7.28 11.27 -17.07
C PRO A 295 -5.94 11.81 -17.57
N PRO A 296 -5.31 12.77 -16.85
CA PRO A 296 -4.01 13.31 -17.25
C PRO A 296 -2.92 12.25 -17.12
N GLU A 297 -1.76 12.48 -17.75
CA GLU A 297 -0.57 11.69 -17.45
C GLU A 297 -0.22 11.77 -15.96
N ARG A 298 0.46 10.75 -15.42
CA ARG A 298 0.89 10.71 -14.02
C ARG A 298 1.77 11.92 -13.70
N ALA A 299 1.39 12.67 -12.67
CA ALA A 299 2.19 13.77 -12.16
C ALA A 299 3.39 13.26 -11.36
N GLU A 300 4.48 14.02 -11.37
CA GLU A 300 5.61 13.75 -10.48
C GLU A 300 5.16 13.88 -9.01
N GLY A 301 5.50 12.89 -8.18
CA GLY A 301 5.07 12.84 -6.78
C GLY A 301 3.60 12.51 -6.56
N GLU A 302 2.83 12.14 -7.59
CA GLU A 302 1.45 11.68 -7.42
C GLU A 302 1.37 10.52 -6.42
N LEU A 303 0.47 10.64 -5.44
CA LEU A 303 0.34 9.72 -4.31
C LEU A 303 -0.72 8.66 -4.57
N THR A 304 -1.88 9.07 -5.09
CA THR A 304 -2.98 8.18 -5.44
C THR A 304 -3.81 8.77 -6.57
N ARG A 305 -4.46 7.89 -7.34
CA ARG A 305 -5.31 8.21 -8.48
C ARG A 305 -6.54 7.35 -8.48
N MET A 306 -7.70 7.97 -8.62
CA MET A 306 -8.98 7.31 -8.83
C MET A 306 -9.50 7.62 -10.23
N VAL A 307 -9.93 6.59 -10.96
CA VAL A 307 -10.56 6.70 -12.29
C VAL A 307 -11.85 5.89 -12.29
N LEU A 308 -12.95 6.54 -12.68
CA LEU A 308 -14.24 5.91 -12.94
C LEU A 308 -14.66 6.22 -14.38
N ASP A 309 -14.87 5.18 -15.18
CA ASP A 309 -15.34 5.29 -16.56
C ASP A 309 -16.60 4.46 -16.77
N ARG A 310 -17.71 5.16 -17.07
CA ARG A 310 -19.03 4.62 -17.40
C ARG A 310 -19.43 4.99 -18.84
N SER A 311 -18.47 5.41 -19.68
CA SER A 311 -18.74 5.83 -21.06
C SER A 311 -18.89 4.65 -22.02
N THR A 312 -18.46 3.45 -21.59
CA THR A 312 -18.58 2.21 -22.36
C THR A 312 -19.76 1.36 -21.86
N SER A 313 -19.96 0.16 -22.44
CA SER A 313 -20.96 -0.79 -21.91
C SER A 313 -20.53 -1.45 -20.59
N TRP A 314 -19.26 -1.29 -20.20
CA TRP A 314 -18.66 -1.82 -19.00
C TRP A 314 -18.04 -0.68 -18.19
N VAL A 315 -18.42 -0.60 -16.92
CA VAL A 315 -17.90 0.33 -15.93
C VAL A 315 -16.54 -0.16 -15.47
N SER A 316 -15.54 0.70 -15.61
CA SER A 316 -14.24 0.54 -14.96
C SER A 316 -14.14 1.51 -13.79
N ALA A 317 -13.75 1.01 -12.62
CA ALA A 317 -13.48 1.82 -11.44
C ALA A 317 -12.16 1.36 -10.82
N GLN A 318 -11.15 2.21 -10.84
CA GLN A 318 -9.79 1.84 -10.50
C GLN A 318 -9.12 2.91 -9.66
N GLU A 319 -8.54 2.47 -8.55
CA GLU A 319 -7.60 3.28 -7.79
C GLU A 319 -6.18 2.73 -7.94
N THR A 320 -5.21 3.63 -8.09
CA THR A 320 -3.79 3.28 -8.09
C THR A 320 -3.05 4.12 -7.06
N GLN A 321 -2.38 3.44 -6.12
CA GLN A 321 -1.57 4.03 -5.07
C GLN A 321 -0.10 3.99 -5.48
N PHE A 322 0.58 5.12 -5.38
CA PHE A 322 1.91 5.32 -5.94
C PHE A 322 2.96 5.67 -4.89
N GLY A 323 2.56 6.22 -3.75
CA GLY A 323 3.48 6.66 -2.72
C GLY A 323 2.79 6.97 -1.39
N TYR A 324 3.58 7.50 -0.47
CA TYR A 324 3.15 7.96 0.85
C TYR A 324 3.26 9.49 0.90
N VAL A 325 2.51 10.13 1.78
CA VAL A 325 2.67 11.56 2.05
C VAL A 325 4.00 11.78 2.78
N THR A 326 5.10 11.99 2.04
CA THR A 326 6.43 12.19 2.64
C THR A 326 6.81 13.66 2.79
N THR A 327 6.29 14.54 1.94
CA THR A 327 6.54 15.99 1.98
C THR A 327 5.41 16.80 1.35
N GLY A 328 5.27 18.04 1.84
CA GLY A 328 4.34 19.03 1.29
C GLY A 328 2.88 18.78 1.68
N THR A 329 2.00 19.70 1.27
CA THR A 329 0.56 19.56 1.48
C THR A 329 -0.08 19.20 0.14
N PRO A 330 -0.56 17.96 -0.03
CA PRO A 330 -1.11 17.53 -1.29
C PRO A 330 -2.43 18.24 -1.58
N VAL A 331 -2.76 18.34 -2.86
CA VAL A 331 -4.04 18.86 -3.34
C VAL A 331 -4.70 17.80 -4.22
N ILE A 332 -6.02 17.77 -4.22
CA ILE A 332 -6.78 16.97 -5.17
C ILE A 332 -6.97 17.79 -6.45
N THR A 333 -6.65 17.19 -7.57
CA THR A 333 -7.10 17.66 -8.88
C THR A 333 -8.08 16.65 -9.44
N ALA A 334 -9.25 17.09 -9.89
CA ALA A 334 -10.28 16.20 -10.43
C ALA A 334 -11.02 16.84 -11.62
N GLU A 335 -11.60 15.99 -12.47
CA GLU A 335 -12.59 16.38 -13.47
C GLU A 335 -13.71 15.34 -13.49
N CYS A 336 -14.94 15.81 -13.67
CA CYS A 336 -16.12 14.95 -13.78
C CYS A 336 -16.99 15.40 -14.95
N GLU A 337 -17.55 14.45 -15.68
CA GLU A 337 -18.59 14.69 -16.68
C GLU A 337 -19.83 13.84 -16.35
N SER A 338 -21.00 14.47 -16.45
CA SER A 338 -22.29 13.81 -16.30
C SER A 338 -23.27 14.21 -17.41
N THR A 339 -24.26 13.35 -17.64
CA THR A 339 -25.44 13.68 -18.45
C THR A 339 -26.28 14.81 -17.85
N ASP A 340 -26.19 15.05 -16.54
CA ASP A 340 -26.69 16.25 -15.86
C ASP A 340 -25.51 17.03 -15.26
N PRO A 341 -25.14 18.21 -15.81
CA PRO A 341 -23.99 18.98 -15.33
C PRO A 341 -24.21 19.58 -13.92
N ALA A 342 -25.40 19.46 -13.34
CA ALA A 342 -25.65 19.80 -11.94
C ALA A 342 -25.28 18.69 -10.96
N ASP A 343 -24.94 17.49 -11.45
CA ASP A 343 -24.44 16.39 -10.64
C ASP A 343 -23.11 16.75 -9.98
N VAL A 344 -22.89 16.18 -8.80
CA VAL A 344 -21.69 16.36 -7.98
C VAL A 344 -21.23 14.99 -7.49
N VAL A 345 -19.93 14.73 -7.59
CA VAL A 345 -19.29 13.57 -6.97
C VAL A 345 -18.62 14.01 -5.67
N SER A 346 -18.95 13.35 -4.57
CA SER A 346 -18.31 13.59 -3.26
C SER A 346 -17.11 12.64 -3.12
N ILE A 347 -15.93 13.21 -2.89
CA ILE A 347 -14.67 12.48 -2.67
C ILE A 347 -14.26 12.66 -1.21
N GLU A 348 -13.82 11.59 -0.58
CA GLU A 348 -13.19 11.58 0.73
C GLU A 348 -11.74 11.12 0.61
N VAL A 349 -10.85 11.78 1.33
CA VAL A 349 -9.46 11.35 1.49
C VAL A 349 -9.38 10.53 2.75
N VAL A 350 -9.04 9.24 2.62
CA VAL A 350 -9.19 8.24 3.68
C VAL A 350 -7.86 7.58 4.00
N GLN A 351 -7.61 7.35 5.28
CA GLN A 351 -6.50 6.54 5.77
C GLN A 351 -6.93 5.06 5.83
N PRO A 352 -6.39 4.15 4.99
CA PRO A 352 -6.94 2.80 4.83
C PRO A 352 -6.81 1.92 6.08
N SER A 353 -5.84 2.18 6.96
CA SER A 353 -5.64 1.38 8.18
C SER A 353 -6.67 1.68 9.27
N THR A 354 -7.23 2.89 9.30
CA THR A 354 -8.20 3.35 10.29
C THR A 354 -9.59 3.53 9.72
N ASP A 355 -9.72 3.57 8.39
CA ASP A 355 -10.93 3.94 7.66
C ASP A 355 -11.43 5.36 8.03
N GLU A 356 -10.52 6.22 8.52
CA GLU A 356 -10.84 7.59 8.91
C GLU A 356 -10.67 8.54 7.73
N SER A 357 -11.74 9.28 7.41
CA SER A 357 -11.69 10.40 6.47
C SER A 357 -11.13 11.64 7.16
N PHE A 358 -10.16 12.32 6.52
CA PHE A 358 -9.59 13.58 7.02
C PHE A 358 -9.82 14.77 6.10
N ALA A 359 -10.35 14.55 4.89
CA ALA A 359 -10.84 15.62 4.02
C ALA A 359 -11.99 15.13 3.13
N THR A 360 -12.88 16.06 2.77
CA THR A 360 -14.04 15.79 1.90
C THR A 360 -14.21 16.93 0.91
N PHE A 361 -14.47 16.60 -0.35
CA PHE A 361 -14.63 17.58 -1.43
C PHE A 361 -15.80 17.20 -2.35
N ASP A 362 -16.49 18.22 -2.84
CA ASP A 362 -17.58 18.11 -3.81
C ASP A 362 -17.05 18.53 -5.19
N VAL A 363 -16.99 17.60 -6.14
CA VAL A 363 -16.52 17.84 -7.51
C VAL A 363 -17.71 17.98 -8.47
N PRO A 364 -17.89 19.15 -9.10
CA PRO A 364 -18.95 19.36 -10.08
C PRO A 364 -18.70 18.55 -11.36
N CYS A 365 -19.76 18.02 -11.96
CA CYS A 365 -19.70 17.20 -13.16
C CYS A 365 -20.03 17.96 -14.46
N ASP A 366 -19.54 19.19 -14.56
CA ASP A 366 -19.73 20.08 -15.71
C ASP A 366 -18.60 20.02 -16.75
N GLY A 367 -17.63 19.11 -16.55
CA GLY A 367 -16.45 18.93 -17.39
C GLY A 367 -15.33 19.95 -17.14
N GLU A 368 -15.46 20.85 -16.16
CA GLU A 368 -14.40 21.76 -15.78
C GLU A 368 -13.45 21.14 -14.74
N ARG A 369 -12.19 21.57 -14.76
CA ARG A 369 -11.17 21.11 -13.82
C ARG A 369 -11.38 21.69 -12.43
N PHE A 370 -11.53 20.80 -11.47
CA PHE A 370 -11.56 21.08 -10.05
C PHE A 370 -10.16 20.94 -9.44
N VAL A 371 -9.80 21.88 -8.56
CA VAL A 371 -8.62 21.80 -7.71
C VAL A 371 -9.07 22.13 -6.29
N SER A 372 -8.77 21.24 -5.35
CA SER A 372 -9.16 21.41 -3.95
C SER A 372 -8.28 22.44 -3.23
N ASP A 373 -8.73 22.84 -2.04
CA ASP A 373 -7.81 23.37 -1.03
C ASP A 373 -6.79 22.29 -0.62
N GLU A 374 -5.72 22.72 0.05
CA GLU A 374 -4.71 21.84 0.64
C GLU A 374 -5.33 20.79 1.58
N VAL A 375 -4.94 19.53 1.37
CA VAL A 375 -5.37 18.39 2.18
C VAL A 375 -4.47 18.29 3.40
N VAL A 376 -5.00 18.66 4.57
CA VAL A 376 -4.27 18.61 5.85
C VAL A 376 -4.69 17.37 6.64
N GLY A 377 -3.74 16.47 6.90
CA GLY A 377 -3.98 15.22 7.64
C GLY A 377 -3.18 14.05 7.05
N GLY A 378 -3.46 12.82 7.50
CA GLY A 378 -2.99 11.59 6.85
C GLY A 378 -1.76 10.90 7.46
N GLY A 379 -0.98 11.54 8.34
CA GLY A 379 0.25 10.96 8.89
C GLY A 379 1.35 10.75 7.82
N SER A 380 2.63 10.87 8.20
CA SER A 380 3.75 10.96 7.24
C SER A 380 4.23 9.62 6.64
N GLU A 381 3.51 8.51 6.85
CA GLU A 381 4.00 7.18 6.45
C GLU A 381 2.89 6.22 5.99
N GLU A 382 1.69 6.72 5.69
CA GLU A 382 0.60 5.87 5.22
C GLU A 382 0.15 6.23 3.80
N VAL A 383 -0.31 5.19 3.10
CA VAL A 383 -1.00 5.32 1.82
C VAL A 383 -2.34 5.99 2.07
N VAL A 384 -2.84 6.68 1.06
CA VAL A 384 -4.10 7.40 1.15
C VAL A 384 -4.98 6.97 -0.01
N ASP A 385 -6.26 6.74 0.27
CA ASP A 385 -7.27 6.34 -0.72
C ASP A 385 -8.19 7.53 -1.04
N LEU A 386 -8.73 7.54 -2.27
CA LEU A 386 -9.72 8.50 -2.75
C LEU A 386 -11.10 7.82 -2.85
N ARG A 387 -11.82 7.81 -1.73
CA ARG A 387 -13.15 7.20 -1.65
C ARG A 387 -14.22 8.07 -2.28
N LEU A 388 -14.99 7.52 -3.21
CA LEU A 388 -16.13 8.17 -3.85
C LEU A 388 -17.40 7.93 -3.04
N ALA A 389 -17.59 8.73 -1.99
CA ALA A 389 -18.70 8.62 -1.04
C ALA A 389 -20.09 8.70 -1.71
N SER A 390 -20.22 9.45 -2.80
CA SER A 390 -21.45 9.52 -3.60
C SER A 390 -21.15 9.75 -5.07
N VAL A 391 -21.71 8.89 -5.93
CA VAL A 391 -21.59 8.98 -7.40
C VAL A 391 -22.97 8.93 -8.04
N PRO A 392 -23.47 10.04 -8.61
CA PRO A 392 -24.72 10.03 -9.35
C PRO A 392 -24.70 9.07 -10.55
N ASP A 393 -25.86 8.48 -10.88
CA ASP A 393 -25.99 7.55 -12.02
C ASP A 393 -25.69 8.21 -13.37
N GLY A 394 -25.86 9.54 -13.47
CA GLY A 394 -25.62 10.32 -14.68
C GLY A 394 -24.13 10.51 -15.03
N VAL A 395 -23.21 10.29 -14.07
CA VAL A 395 -21.77 10.44 -14.25
C VAL A 395 -21.27 9.47 -15.31
N SER A 396 -20.76 10.01 -16.42
CA SER A 396 -20.18 9.24 -17.52
C SER A 396 -18.71 8.95 -17.29
N ARG A 397 -17.96 9.91 -16.75
CA ARG A 397 -16.54 9.74 -16.43
C ARG A 397 -16.13 10.65 -15.30
N PHE A 398 -15.20 10.17 -14.49
CA PHE A 398 -14.63 10.91 -13.38
C PHE A 398 -13.17 10.47 -13.20
N TRP A 399 -12.30 11.40 -12.88
CA TRP A 399 -10.98 11.07 -12.35
C TRP A 399 -10.57 12.08 -11.28
N ALA A 400 -9.76 11.62 -10.33
CA ALA A 400 -9.12 12.45 -9.33
C ALA A 400 -7.69 11.97 -9.08
N THR A 401 -6.78 12.90 -8.84
CA THR A 401 -5.41 12.63 -8.42
C THR A 401 -5.12 13.40 -7.14
N LEU A 402 -4.40 12.77 -6.22
CA LEU A 402 -3.82 13.42 -5.05
C LEU A 402 -2.32 13.56 -5.29
N ALA A 403 -1.82 14.79 -5.38
CA ALA A 403 -0.42 15.06 -5.66
C ALA A 403 0.07 16.31 -4.90
N PRO A 404 1.39 16.47 -4.71
CA PRO A 404 1.96 17.69 -4.17
C PRO A 404 1.51 18.93 -4.96
N ASN A 405 1.24 20.02 -4.25
CA ASN A 405 0.85 21.27 -4.88
C ASN A 405 1.99 21.84 -5.75
N ALA A 406 1.90 21.66 -7.07
CA ALA A 406 2.91 22.12 -8.02
C ALA A 406 3.10 23.65 -8.00
N ASP A 407 2.07 24.41 -7.62
CA ASP A 407 2.12 25.87 -7.57
C ASP A 407 2.87 26.40 -6.33
N GLY A 408 3.03 25.57 -5.29
CA GLY A 408 3.85 25.87 -4.11
C GLY A 408 5.33 26.11 -4.43
N SER A 409 5.81 25.57 -5.56
CA SER A 409 7.17 25.78 -6.07
C SER A 409 7.34 27.08 -6.87
N SER A 410 6.31 27.95 -6.98
CA SER A 410 6.32 29.11 -7.87
C SER A 410 6.17 30.50 -7.19
N GLY A 411 6.15 30.55 -5.85
CA GLY A 411 5.95 31.77 -5.07
C GLY A 411 7.20 32.58 -4.70
N GLY A 412 8.20 32.72 -5.56
CA GLY A 412 9.42 33.45 -5.21
C GLY A 412 10.43 33.65 -6.33
N GLY A 413 10.03 34.36 -7.40
CA GLY A 413 10.93 34.85 -8.45
C GLY A 413 11.95 35.89 -7.98
N GLY A 414 12.83 35.51 -7.03
CA GLY A 414 14.09 36.14 -6.72
C GLY A 414 15.21 35.22 -7.20
N GLY A 415 15.54 35.29 -8.49
CA GLY A 415 16.61 34.51 -9.07
C GLY A 415 17.98 34.85 -8.46
N ALA A 416 18.40 34.03 -7.49
CA ALA A 416 19.75 33.63 -7.14
C ALA A 416 19.67 32.91 -5.77
N ASP A 417 20.19 31.69 -5.69
CA ASP A 417 20.50 30.98 -4.43
C ASP A 417 19.35 30.23 -3.71
N ALA A 418 18.58 29.41 -4.45
CA ALA A 418 17.71 28.38 -3.85
C ALA A 418 18.06 26.99 -4.41
N ALA A 419 19.24 26.47 -4.04
CA ALA A 419 19.31 25.05 -3.70
C ALA A 419 18.39 24.90 -2.49
N GLY A 420 17.42 23.98 -2.52
CA GLY A 420 16.44 23.82 -1.44
C GLY A 420 17.17 23.74 -0.10
N ALA A 421 16.83 24.63 0.84
CA ALA A 421 17.44 24.60 2.17
C ALA A 421 17.12 23.24 2.80
N CYS A 422 18.15 22.43 2.99
CA CYS A 422 18.04 21.21 3.78
C CYS A 422 17.93 21.58 5.28
N SER A 423 17.56 20.62 6.11
CA SER A 423 17.45 20.70 7.56
C SER A 423 18.76 21.08 8.26
N ALA A 424 19.91 20.95 7.56
CA ALA A 424 21.20 21.38 8.05
C ALA A 424 21.60 22.82 7.63
N ASP A 425 20.80 23.49 6.80
CA ASP A 425 21.11 24.87 6.35
C ASP A 425 21.18 25.84 7.54
N GLY A 426 22.23 26.66 7.57
CA GLY A 426 22.45 27.65 8.62
C GLY A 426 22.84 27.08 9.99
N LEU A 427 23.05 25.77 10.14
CA LEU A 427 23.58 25.20 11.37
C LEU A 427 25.06 25.59 11.54
N ASP A 428 25.34 26.36 12.59
CA ASP A 428 26.70 26.67 13.04
C ASP A 428 27.08 25.69 14.16
N LEU A 429 27.39 24.44 13.78
CA LEU A 429 27.87 23.44 14.71
C LEU A 429 29.36 23.70 14.99
N PRO A 430 29.78 23.83 16.26
CA PRO A 430 31.17 24.08 16.61
C PRO A 430 32.05 22.98 16.02
N HIS A 431 32.86 23.37 15.05
CA HIS A 431 33.61 22.45 14.21
C HIS A 431 34.86 21.94 14.94
N ASP A 432 34.72 20.86 15.71
CA ASP A 432 35.85 19.96 15.99
C ASP A 432 35.82 18.89 14.90
N PRO A 433 36.90 18.69 14.10
CA PRO A 433 36.93 17.62 13.12
C PRO A 433 36.44 16.32 13.78
N PRO A 434 35.55 15.56 13.11
CA PRO A 434 34.83 14.44 13.72
C PRO A 434 35.83 13.58 14.48
N SER A 435 35.65 13.54 15.81
CA SER A 435 36.61 12.93 16.71
C SER A 435 36.65 11.43 16.41
N SER A 436 37.63 11.05 15.60
CA SER A 436 37.78 9.71 15.05
C SER A 436 39.10 9.10 15.50
N PRO A 437 39.10 7.82 15.92
CA PRO A 437 40.33 7.09 16.18
C PRO A 437 41.16 6.81 14.91
N SER A 438 40.57 6.93 13.72
CA SER A 438 41.25 6.78 12.43
C SER A 438 41.29 8.09 11.65
N ALA A 439 42.47 8.49 11.18
CA ALA A 439 42.64 9.71 10.39
C ALA A 439 41.90 9.65 9.04
N ALA A 440 41.84 8.48 8.40
CA ALA A 440 41.14 8.33 7.12
C ALA A 440 39.61 8.32 7.31
N ALA A 441 39.13 7.67 8.37
CA ALA A 441 37.71 7.70 8.73
C ALA A 441 37.27 9.13 9.09
N GLY A 442 38.06 9.84 9.90
CA GLY A 442 37.81 11.24 10.23
C GLY A 442 37.80 12.16 9.01
N ALA A 443 38.70 11.98 8.04
CA ALA A 443 38.70 12.76 6.80
C ALA A 443 37.45 12.53 5.93
N THR A 444 36.91 11.30 5.95
CA THR A 444 35.69 10.96 5.21
C THR A 444 34.45 11.48 5.93
N ALA A 445 34.38 11.30 7.25
CA ALA A 445 33.34 11.88 8.10
C ALA A 445 33.27 13.41 7.90
N GLN A 446 34.42 14.06 7.87
CA GLN A 446 34.52 15.49 7.58
C GLN A 446 33.90 15.84 6.22
N ALA A 447 34.23 15.09 5.16
CA ALA A 447 33.70 15.35 3.83
C ALA A 447 32.18 15.14 3.74
N VAL A 448 31.64 14.15 4.46
CA VAL A 448 30.19 13.89 4.55
C VAL A 448 29.49 15.02 5.32
N LEU A 449 30.06 15.42 6.47
CA LEU A 449 29.53 16.53 7.26
C LEU A 449 29.53 17.85 6.50
N ASP A 450 30.63 18.18 5.81
CA ASP A 450 30.74 19.41 5.00
C ASP A 450 29.68 19.44 3.88
N ALA A 451 29.44 18.30 3.22
CA ALA A 451 28.41 18.18 2.20
C ALA A 451 26.99 18.31 2.78
N ALA A 452 26.73 17.73 3.96
CA ALA A 452 25.45 17.86 4.64
C ALA A 452 25.17 19.31 5.07
N LEU A 453 26.12 19.98 5.74
CA LEU A 453 25.97 21.37 6.17
C LEU A 453 25.84 22.35 4.99
N ALA A 454 26.38 22.01 3.82
CA ALA A 454 26.25 22.79 2.60
C ALA A 454 24.97 22.46 1.80
N CYS A 455 24.15 21.51 2.26
CA CYS A 455 23.03 20.96 1.51
C CYS A 455 23.42 20.47 0.10
N ASP A 456 24.62 19.91 -0.04
CA ASP A 456 25.18 19.47 -1.32
C ASP A 456 24.76 18.02 -1.60
N GLN A 457 23.53 17.86 -2.11
CA GLN A 457 22.96 16.57 -2.52
C GLN A 457 23.89 15.80 -3.45
N ASP A 458 24.36 16.43 -4.54
CA ASP A 458 25.21 15.78 -5.54
C ASP A 458 26.48 15.22 -4.90
N ARG A 459 27.08 15.96 -3.94
CA ARG A 459 28.27 15.51 -3.24
C ARG A 459 28.00 14.37 -2.26
N LEU A 460 26.88 14.38 -1.53
CA LEU A 460 26.50 13.26 -0.65
C LEU A 460 26.23 11.99 -1.46
N VAL A 461 25.52 12.12 -2.58
CA VAL A 461 25.29 11.01 -3.53
C VAL A 461 26.61 10.49 -4.07
N GLU A 462 27.54 11.36 -4.49
CA GLU A 462 28.87 10.95 -4.96
C GLU A 462 29.64 10.18 -3.88
N LEU A 463 29.66 10.69 -2.64
CA LEU A 463 30.35 10.06 -1.51
C LEU A 463 29.75 8.69 -1.18
N ALA A 464 28.42 8.58 -1.16
CA ALA A 464 27.69 7.34 -0.84
C ALA A 464 27.73 6.30 -1.97
N THR A 465 27.94 6.72 -3.22
CA THR A 465 28.06 5.80 -4.38
C THR A 465 29.50 5.40 -4.67
N GLN A 466 30.49 6.24 -4.35
CA GLN A 466 31.91 5.95 -4.53
C GLN A 466 32.35 4.68 -3.79
N TYR A 467 31.76 4.46 -2.61
CA TYR A 467 31.92 3.26 -1.79
C TYR A 467 30.52 2.71 -1.62
N PRO A 468 30.20 1.44 -1.97
CA PRO A 468 28.83 0.92 -1.97
C PRO A 468 28.23 0.97 -0.56
N THR A 469 27.71 2.13 -0.19
CA THR A 469 27.26 2.48 1.15
C THR A 469 25.84 1.98 1.30
N GLU A 470 25.57 1.27 2.38
CA GLU A 470 24.22 0.85 2.71
C GLU A 470 23.49 2.02 3.38
N LEU A 471 22.55 2.65 2.67
CA LEU A 471 21.75 3.76 3.18
C LEU A 471 20.37 3.23 3.57
N LEU A 472 20.04 3.34 4.86
CA LEU A 472 18.80 2.84 5.46
C LEU A 472 18.61 1.32 5.29
N VAL A 473 17.64 0.74 6.01
CA VAL A 473 17.32 -0.69 5.90
C VAL A 473 15.82 -0.85 5.62
N PRO A 474 15.42 -1.44 4.47
CA PRO A 474 16.29 -1.96 3.40
C PRO A 474 17.06 -0.85 2.68
N ALA A 475 18.17 -1.21 2.02
CA ALA A 475 19.05 -0.25 1.35
C ALA A 475 18.27 0.56 0.29
N GLN A 476 18.23 1.87 0.47
CA GLN A 476 17.64 2.84 -0.45
C GLN A 476 18.75 3.48 -1.33
N PRO A 477 18.41 3.94 -2.54
CA PRO A 477 19.32 4.72 -3.39
C PRO A 477 19.75 6.03 -2.71
N ALA A 478 20.99 6.46 -2.93
CA ALA A 478 21.51 7.70 -2.33
C ALA A 478 20.77 8.94 -2.85
N GLU A 479 20.32 8.89 -4.11
CA GLU A 479 19.55 9.94 -4.75
C GLU A 479 18.19 10.17 -4.07
N GLU A 480 17.61 9.13 -3.47
CA GLU A 480 16.35 9.19 -2.74
C GLU A 480 16.58 9.68 -1.31
N VAL A 481 17.56 9.11 -0.59
CA VAL A 481 17.87 9.46 0.81
C VAL A 481 18.32 10.90 0.96
N PHE A 482 19.08 11.45 0.00
CA PHE A 482 19.56 12.83 0.05
C PHE A 482 18.83 13.74 -0.94
N ALA A 483 17.62 13.38 -1.37
CA ALA A 483 16.82 14.23 -2.25
C ALA A 483 16.55 15.60 -1.60
N LEU A 484 16.63 16.66 -2.40
CA LEU A 484 16.13 17.99 -2.04
C LEU A 484 14.91 18.36 -2.90
N PRO A 485 13.83 18.91 -2.31
CA PRO A 485 13.65 19.23 -0.89
C PRO A 485 13.66 17.96 -0.01
N GLU A 486 14.18 18.11 1.19
CA GLU A 486 14.34 17.01 2.14
C GLU A 486 13.00 16.53 2.70
N ASP A 487 12.93 15.25 3.05
CA ASP A 487 11.78 14.64 3.72
C ASP A 487 11.72 14.97 5.23
N ASP A 488 10.62 14.55 5.86
CA ASP A 488 10.42 14.72 7.31
C ASP A 488 11.41 13.92 8.16
N ALA A 489 12.23 13.04 7.56
CA ALA A 489 13.26 12.28 8.28
C ALA A 489 14.51 13.12 8.57
N LEU A 490 14.64 14.30 7.95
CA LEU A 490 15.70 15.27 8.26
C LEU A 490 17.11 14.64 8.21
N HIS A 491 17.40 13.85 7.17
CA HIS A 491 18.67 13.16 6.94
C HIS A 491 19.91 14.06 7.06
N TYR A 492 19.87 15.29 6.55
CA TYR A 492 20.97 16.24 6.59
C TYR A 492 21.29 16.68 8.03
N LEU A 493 20.26 17.06 8.80
CA LEU A 493 20.38 17.37 10.23
C LEU A 493 20.86 16.16 11.02
N THR A 494 20.34 14.96 10.72
CA THR A 494 20.72 13.72 11.39
C THR A 494 22.19 13.36 11.13
N VAL A 495 22.64 13.43 9.86
CA VAL A 495 24.05 13.23 9.49
C VAL A 495 24.94 14.26 10.19
N ALA A 496 24.52 15.52 10.23
CA ALA A 496 25.26 16.58 10.91
C ALA A 496 25.36 16.34 12.43
N GLY A 497 24.24 15.98 13.07
CA GLY A 497 24.18 15.63 14.49
C GLY A 497 25.05 14.44 14.84
N LEU A 498 25.04 13.39 14.02
CA LEU A 498 25.91 12.22 14.20
C LEU A 498 27.39 12.58 14.16
N LEU A 499 27.84 13.29 13.13
CA LEU A 499 29.27 13.49 12.89
C LEU A 499 29.87 14.66 13.66
N ALA A 500 29.09 15.71 13.96
CA ALA A 500 29.56 16.87 14.70
C ALA A 500 29.18 16.84 16.19
N GLY A 501 28.08 16.15 16.54
CA GLY A 501 27.57 16.09 17.91
C GLY A 501 28.06 14.89 18.72
N THR A 502 28.72 13.90 18.10
CA THR A 502 29.10 12.65 18.78
C THR A 502 30.51 12.19 18.47
N VAL A 503 31.06 11.33 19.33
CA VAL A 503 32.40 10.76 19.17
C VAL A 503 32.33 9.40 18.45
N GLY A 504 33.26 9.14 17.52
CA GLY A 504 33.37 7.86 16.84
C GLY A 504 34.19 6.85 17.65
N ALA A 505 33.80 5.58 17.61
CA ALA A 505 34.56 4.49 18.23
C ALA A 505 34.85 3.34 17.25
N ASP A 506 36.01 2.71 17.39
CA ASP A 506 36.37 1.52 16.61
C ASP A 506 35.59 0.30 17.13
N ARG A 507 34.91 -0.41 16.24
CA ARG A 507 34.16 -1.65 16.53
C ARG A 507 35.09 -2.86 16.74
N GLY A 508 36.39 -2.71 16.51
CA GLY A 508 37.41 -3.76 16.68
C GLY A 508 37.71 -4.55 15.39
N ASP A 509 37.02 -4.23 14.30
CA ASP A 509 37.26 -4.77 12.96
C ASP A 509 37.88 -3.73 12.00
N GLY A 510 38.28 -2.57 12.52
CA GLY A 510 38.76 -1.44 11.74
C GLY A 510 37.64 -0.50 11.26
N THR A 511 36.39 -0.71 11.66
CA THR A 511 35.27 0.18 11.36
C THR A 511 35.03 1.16 12.50
N VAL A 512 35.08 2.46 12.21
CA VAL A 512 34.68 3.51 13.15
C VAL A 512 33.19 3.78 13.01
N VAL A 513 32.47 3.82 14.13
CA VAL A 513 31.02 4.02 14.20
C VAL A 513 30.67 5.25 15.03
N TRP A 514 29.73 6.06 14.53
CA TRP A 514 29.10 7.18 15.21
C TRP A 514 27.60 6.90 15.42
N PRO A 515 27.02 7.18 16.61
CA PRO A 515 27.71 7.55 17.84
C PRO A 515 28.46 6.34 18.45
N ARG A 516 29.47 6.58 19.27
CA ARG A 516 30.23 5.49 19.93
C ARG A 516 29.36 4.55 20.76
N VAL A 517 28.23 5.02 21.30
CA VAL A 517 27.26 4.19 22.05
C VAL A 517 26.69 3.03 21.21
N ALA A 518 26.75 3.12 19.88
CA ALA A 518 26.41 2.03 18.96
C ALA A 518 27.44 0.86 18.94
N THR A 519 28.50 0.94 19.75
CA THR A 519 29.51 -0.12 19.89
C THR A 519 29.38 -0.84 21.23
N GLU A 520 29.85 -2.08 21.31
CA GLU A 520 29.76 -2.89 22.54
C GLU A 520 30.57 -2.28 23.69
N GLU A 521 31.72 -1.65 23.41
CA GLU A 521 32.59 -1.04 24.42
C GLU A 521 31.92 0.13 25.16
N PHE A 522 31.11 0.93 24.45
CA PHE A 522 30.50 2.15 24.99
C PHE A 522 29.00 2.00 25.28
N ARG A 523 28.42 0.81 25.09
CA ARG A 523 26.98 0.55 25.33
C ARG A 523 26.53 0.95 26.74
N ASP A 524 27.38 0.75 27.74
CA ASP A 524 27.06 1.04 29.15
C ASP A 524 27.56 2.42 29.62
N SER A 525 28.18 3.20 28.73
CA SER A 525 28.81 4.48 29.06
C SER A 525 27.80 5.62 29.11
N ASP A 526 27.57 6.19 30.30
CA ASP A 526 26.71 7.38 30.50
C ASP A 526 27.07 8.50 29.52
N GLU A 527 28.35 8.83 29.44
CA GLU A 527 28.88 9.90 28.58
C GLU A 527 28.57 9.67 27.09
N ALA A 528 28.50 8.41 26.65
CA ALA A 528 28.23 8.09 25.24
C ALA A 528 26.74 8.18 24.90
N TRP A 529 25.86 7.92 25.87
CA TRP A 529 24.43 8.15 25.74
C TRP A 529 24.10 9.65 25.80
N ASP A 530 24.74 10.39 26.71
CA ASP A 530 24.57 11.84 26.84
C ASP A 530 24.96 12.54 25.53
N GLU A 531 26.03 12.12 24.85
CA GLU A 531 26.40 12.61 23.51
C GLU A 531 25.26 12.46 22.49
N ALA A 532 24.61 11.29 22.43
CA ALA A 532 23.52 11.05 21.49
C ALA A 532 22.29 11.93 21.80
N VAL A 533 22.01 12.15 23.08
CA VAL A 533 20.92 13.03 23.53
C VAL A 533 21.24 14.51 23.23
N GLU A 534 22.45 14.97 23.55
CA GLU A 534 22.90 16.33 23.29
C GLU A 534 22.96 16.65 21.79
N ALA A 535 23.32 15.66 20.96
CA ALA A 535 23.28 15.76 19.51
C ALA A 535 21.85 15.76 18.93
N GLY A 536 20.81 15.58 19.75
CA GLY A 536 19.41 15.53 19.32
C GLY A 536 19.02 14.24 18.59
N LEU A 537 19.83 13.19 18.66
CA LEU A 537 19.55 11.90 18.04
C LEU A 537 18.52 11.08 18.82
N LEU A 538 18.42 11.35 20.13
CA LEU A 538 17.46 10.74 21.05
C LEU A 538 17.00 11.77 22.07
N THR A 539 15.78 11.61 22.57
CA THR A 539 15.38 12.23 23.84
C THR A 539 15.96 11.47 25.03
N GLN A 540 16.04 12.11 26.20
CA GLN A 540 16.49 11.43 27.43
C GLN A 540 15.64 10.19 27.74
N GLY A 541 14.31 10.27 27.52
CA GLY A 541 13.41 9.16 27.78
C GLY A 541 13.66 7.96 26.86
N GLU A 542 13.97 8.21 25.59
CA GLU A 542 14.33 7.17 24.63
C GLU A 542 15.69 6.55 24.96
N ALA A 543 16.69 7.37 25.33
CA ALA A 543 17.99 6.88 25.77
C ALA A 543 17.85 5.96 27.00
N ASP A 544 17.09 6.36 28.01
CA ASP A 544 16.83 5.55 29.21
C ASP A 544 16.10 4.24 28.86
N ALA A 545 15.12 4.29 27.96
CA ALA A 545 14.36 3.11 27.51
C ALA A 545 15.22 2.12 26.73
N GLN A 546 16.02 2.60 25.76
CA GLN A 546 16.93 1.75 24.99
C GLN A 546 18.04 1.17 25.86
N ARG A 547 18.55 1.94 26.82
CA ARG A 547 19.56 1.47 27.78
C ARG A 547 19.04 0.39 28.72
N ALA A 548 17.76 0.44 29.08
CA ALA A 548 17.12 -0.60 29.88
C ALA A 548 16.93 -1.92 29.09
N ASP A 549 16.97 -1.88 27.76
CA ASP A 549 16.90 -3.06 26.90
C ASP A 549 18.29 -3.70 26.72
N GLU A 550 18.59 -4.68 27.57
CA GLU A 550 19.85 -5.45 27.52
C GLU A 550 20.04 -6.24 26.21
N THR A 551 19.00 -6.37 25.38
CA THR A 551 19.03 -7.20 24.16
C THR A 551 19.59 -6.44 22.97
N PHE A 552 19.14 -5.19 22.75
CA PHE A 552 19.41 -4.46 21.51
C PHE A 552 20.38 -3.28 21.70
N GLY A 553 20.44 -2.66 22.88
CA GLY A 553 21.27 -1.48 23.11
C GLY A 553 20.81 -0.27 22.28
N TYR A 554 21.74 0.55 21.79
CA TYR A 554 21.42 1.69 20.92
C TYR A 554 20.84 1.21 19.58
N THR A 555 19.65 1.69 19.24
CA THR A 555 18.88 1.34 18.03
C THR A 555 18.57 2.53 17.14
N GLY A 556 19.13 3.72 17.45
CA GLY A 556 18.99 4.92 16.65
C GLY A 556 19.85 4.90 15.38
N MET A 557 19.85 6.01 14.65
CA MET A 557 20.66 6.19 13.44
C MET A 557 22.16 6.15 13.75
N GLY A 558 22.94 5.57 12.84
CA GLY A 558 24.40 5.54 12.95
C GLY A 558 25.10 5.60 11.60
N ILE A 559 26.34 6.10 11.61
CA ILE A 559 27.25 6.11 10.46
C ILE A 559 28.46 5.25 10.75
N ALA A 560 28.88 4.45 9.77
CA ALA A 560 30.13 3.72 9.86
C ALA A 560 31.06 3.98 8.69
N ILE A 561 32.33 4.17 9.01
CA ILE A 561 33.41 4.41 8.05
C ILE A 561 34.59 3.55 8.45
N ASP A 562 35.15 2.79 7.51
CA ASP A 562 36.31 1.94 7.81
C ASP A 562 37.64 2.71 7.94
N ASP A 563 38.67 2.00 8.38
CA ASP A 563 40.01 2.53 8.58
C ASP A 563 40.69 3.05 7.30
N ALA A 564 40.20 2.67 6.13
CA ALA A 564 40.62 3.16 4.83
C ALA A 564 39.84 4.40 4.37
N GLY A 565 38.81 4.82 5.11
CA GLY A 565 37.95 5.95 4.77
C GLY A 565 36.81 5.60 3.81
N ASN A 566 36.41 4.32 3.70
CA ASN A 566 35.24 3.95 2.92
C ASN A 566 33.98 4.09 3.78
N TRP A 567 33.02 4.89 3.34
CA TRP A 567 31.69 4.96 3.98
C TRP A 567 30.98 3.62 3.76
N ARG A 568 30.58 2.98 4.87
CA ARG A 568 30.00 1.63 4.88
C ARG A 568 28.48 1.66 4.99
N TYR A 569 27.94 2.42 5.94
CA TYR A 569 26.50 2.57 6.09
C TYR A 569 26.09 3.91 6.75
N TYR A 570 24.84 4.28 6.51
CA TYR A 570 24.04 5.26 7.25
C TYR A 570 22.65 4.66 7.48
N SER A 571 22.40 4.12 8.67
CA SER A 571 21.16 3.38 8.96
C SER A 571 20.92 3.25 10.47
N ALA A 572 19.69 2.90 10.85
CA ALA A 572 19.39 2.55 12.24
C ALA A 572 20.12 1.26 12.63
N THR A 573 20.67 1.20 13.85
CA THR A 573 21.32 -0.01 14.34
C THR A 573 20.30 -1.15 14.54
N PRO A 574 20.66 -2.39 14.11
CA PRO A 574 19.72 -3.51 13.99
C PRO A 574 19.12 -4.03 15.30
#